data_AF-A0A5M8SWX0-F1
#
_entry.id   AF-A0A5M8SWX0-F1
#
_cell.length_a   1.000
_cell.length_b   1.000
_cell.length_c   1.000
_cell.angle_alpha   90.00
_cell.angle_beta   90.00
_cell.angle_gamma   90.00
#
_symmetry.space_group_name_H-M   'P 1'
#
loop_
_entity.id
_entity.type
_entity.pdbx_description
1 polymer ?
#
loop_
_entity_poly.entity_id
_entity_poly.type
_entity_poly.pdbx_seq_one_letter_code
_entity_poly.pdbx_strand_id
1 'polypeptide(L)'
;MSDFQSSRRFDRPGSTVPQAIWLCLLLMFIMSPMRSTALQTEQASSVSHDGSRDFDFDLGVWRTDIVRRVHPLSGSNETMHLTGTVTVRKIWDGRAQVEEIVADGPKGRWEGMTVFLYDPQGRQWSMNFANSAVGKIAPPMIGSFQNGRCVLIGTDTVDGRTVLVRAVWSEFAPTSHVYEESYSADGGQTWEVNFTAHKTKLQ
;
A
#
# COMPACT_ATOMS: atom_id res chain seq x y z
N MET A 1 -24.86 60.86 -12.39
CA MET A 1 -25.80 61.94 -12.75
C MET A 1 -25.64 62.17 -14.23
N SER A 2 -26.76 62.25 -14.97
CA SER A 2 -26.88 62.37 -16.44
C SER A 2 -27.21 61.09 -17.20
N ASP A 3 -28.51 60.77 -17.19
CA ASP A 3 -29.23 60.16 -18.31
C ASP A 3 -29.00 60.93 -19.61
N PHE A 4 -28.81 60.22 -20.72
CA PHE A 4 -29.48 60.52 -22.00
C PHE A 4 -29.08 59.46 -23.04
N GLN A 5 -30.00 58.59 -23.45
CA GLN A 5 -29.97 58.03 -24.80
C GLN A 5 -31.36 58.09 -25.40
N SER A 6 -31.41 58.82 -26.51
CA SER A 6 -32.56 59.24 -27.26
C SER A 6 -33.04 58.13 -28.20
N SER A 7 -34.36 58.11 -28.36
CA SER A 7 -35.17 57.60 -29.46
C SER A 7 -34.47 57.19 -30.77
N ARG A 8 -34.95 56.09 -31.35
CA ARG A 8 -35.64 56.10 -32.65
C ARG A 8 -36.40 54.78 -32.90
N ARG A 9 -37.70 54.90 -33.21
CA ARG A 9 -38.56 53.85 -33.79
C ARG A 9 -38.13 53.58 -35.23
N PHE A 10 -38.29 52.34 -35.71
CA PHE A 10 -38.73 52.08 -37.08
C PHE A 10 -39.41 50.70 -37.19
N ASP A 11 -40.72 50.78 -37.41
CA ASP A 11 -41.66 49.96 -38.19
C ASP A 11 -41.54 48.45 -38.39
N ARG A 12 -42.69 47.79 -38.12
CA ARG A 12 -43.12 46.49 -38.65
C ARG A 12 -43.60 46.62 -40.10
N PRO A 13 -43.51 45.54 -40.87
CA PRO A 13 -44.69 44.92 -41.47
C PRO A 13 -44.68 43.40 -41.22
N GLY A 14 -45.78 42.67 -41.05
CA GLY A 14 -47.12 42.83 -41.59
C GLY A 14 -47.38 41.69 -42.58
N SER A 15 -48.10 40.65 -42.11
CA SER A 15 -48.83 39.62 -42.91
C SER A 15 -47.97 38.68 -43.77
N THR A 16 -48.28 37.40 -44.01
CA THR A 16 -49.55 36.66 -44.17
C THR A 16 -49.28 35.18 -43.96
N VAL A 17 -50.14 34.48 -43.23
CA VAL A 17 -50.25 33.01 -43.23
C VAL A 17 -51.26 32.61 -44.31
N PRO A 18 -50.96 31.66 -45.21
CA PRO A 18 -51.99 30.89 -45.87
C PRO A 18 -51.98 29.46 -45.35
N GLN A 19 -53.10 29.08 -44.75
CA GLN A 19 -53.51 27.69 -44.57
C GLN A 19 -53.81 27.08 -45.94
N ALA A 20 -53.15 25.98 -46.27
CA ALA A 20 -53.66 25.02 -47.25
C ALA A 20 -53.18 23.63 -46.83
N ILE A 21 -54.06 22.96 -46.10
CA ILE A 21 -54.09 21.52 -45.88
C ILE A 21 -54.09 20.85 -47.27
N TRP A 22 -53.43 19.70 -47.43
CA TRP A 22 -53.95 18.46 -48.06
C TRP A 22 -52.79 17.49 -48.38
N LEU A 23 -52.84 16.35 -47.69
CA LEU A 23 -52.41 15.01 -48.12
C LEU A 23 -51.03 14.82 -48.77
N CYS A 24 -50.12 14.20 -48.03
CA CYS A 24 -49.28 13.09 -48.53
C CYS A 24 -48.72 12.29 -47.33
N LEU A 25 -49.44 11.24 -46.96
CA LEU A 25 -48.91 10.11 -46.20
C LEU A 25 -47.90 9.36 -47.09
N LEU A 26 -46.65 9.23 -46.61
CA LEU A 26 -45.72 8.09 -46.72
C LEU A 26 -44.28 8.61 -46.82
N LEU A 27 -43.57 8.57 -45.68
CA LEU A 27 -42.17 8.15 -45.53
C LEU A 27 -41.77 8.31 -44.05
N MET A 28 -42.48 7.61 -43.17
CA MET A 28 -41.94 7.26 -41.86
C MET A 28 -41.09 6.00 -42.04
N PHE A 29 -39.82 6.15 -42.38
CA PHE A 29 -38.83 5.07 -42.23
C PHE A 29 -37.52 5.63 -41.67
N ILE A 30 -37.41 5.47 -40.35
CA ILE A 30 -36.21 5.15 -39.54
C ILE A 30 -35.08 6.20 -39.50
N MET A 31 -35.26 7.24 -38.68
CA MET A 31 -34.13 7.73 -37.88
C MET A 31 -34.00 6.80 -36.67
N SER A 32 -33.11 5.82 -36.77
CA SER A 32 -32.67 5.08 -35.58
C SER A 32 -32.10 6.10 -34.59
N PRO A 33 -32.55 6.15 -33.32
CA PRO A 33 -31.71 6.80 -32.33
C PRO A 33 -30.44 5.99 -32.28
N MET A 34 -29.29 6.61 -32.60
CA MET A 34 -28.02 6.08 -32.11
C MET A 34 -28.20 5.95 -30.61
N ARG A 35 -28.42 4.72 -30.14
CA ARG A 35 -28.19 4.39 -28.74
C ARG A 35 -26.71 4.64 -28.53
N SER A 36 -26.39 5.86 -28.11
CA SER A 36 -25.12 6.15 -27.48
C SER A 36 -25.12 5.26 -26.24
N THR A 37 -24.54 4.08 -26.36
CA THR A 37 -23.99 3.37 -25.21
C THR A 37 -22.92 4.30 -24.68
N ALA A 38 -23.33 5.26 -23.85
CA ALA A 38 -22.45 5.79 -22.84
C ALA A 38 -21.93 4.54 -22.15
N LEU A 39 -20.65 4.24 -22.36
CA LEU A 39 -19.92 3.32 -21.51
C LEU A 39 -20.10 3.92 -20.13
N GLN A 40 -21.09 3.40 -19.40
CA GLN A 40 -21.23 3.61 -17.98
C GLN A 40 -19.95 3.01 -17.44
N THR A 41 -18.93 3.87 -17.31
CA THR A 41 -17.78 3.54 -16.52
C THR A 41 -18.39 3.27 -15.17
N GLU A 42 -18.46 2.00 -14.78
CA GLU A 42 -18.64 1.62 -13.40
C GLU A 42 -17.53 2.38 -12.68
N GLN A 43 -17.87 3.54 -12.14
CA GLN A 43 -17.15 4.13 -11.04
C GLN A 43 -17.33 3.12 -9.93
N ALA A 44 -16.47 2.09 -9.94
CA ALA A 44 -16.19 1.29 -8.78
C ALA A 44 -15.97 2.30 -7.68
N SER A 45 -16.91 2.33 -6.73
CA SER A 45 -16.77 3.09 -5.51
C SER A 45 -15.48 2.63 -4.89
N SER A 46 -14.39 3.36 -5.11
CA SER A 46 -13.15 3.16 -4.39
C SER A 46 -13.50 3.52 -2.96
N VAL A 47 -13.88 2.52 -2.16
CA VAL A 47 -13.79 2.64 -0.70
C VAL A 47 -12.42 3.22 -0.47
N SER A 48 -12.36 4.42 0.11
CA SER A 48 -11.09 5.11 0.29
C SER A 48 -10.18 4.19 1.09
N HIS A 49 -9.17 3.65 0.43
CA HIS A 49 -8.21 2.76 1.06
C HIS A 49 -7.45 3.57 2.11
N ASP A 50 -7.76 3.40 3.38
CA ASP A 50 -7.12 4.18 4.45
C ASP A 50 -5.72 3.64 4.79
N GLY A 51 -5.43 2.38 4.44
CA GLY A 51 -4.16 1.70 4.70
C GLY A 51 -4.14 0.94 6.03
N SER A 52 -5.20 1.01 6.83
CA SER A 52 -5.29 0.40 8.16
C SER A 52 -5.31 -1.13 8.14
N ARG A 53 -5.47 -1.73 6.95
CA ARG A 53 -5.53 -3.18 6.70
C ARG A 53 -4.42 -3.67 5.77
N ASP A 54 -3.41 -2.84 5.49
CA ASP A 54 -2.38 -3.18 4.51
C ASP A 54 -1.54 -4.41 4.89
N PHE A 55 -1.39 -4.69 6.18
CA PHE A 55 -0.69 -5.88 6.66
C PHE A 55 -1.56 -7.14 6.76
N ASP A 56 -2.83 -7.12 6.32
CA ASP A 56 -3.70 -8.31 6.43
C ASP A 56 -3.17 -9.52 5.63
N PHE A 57 -2.31 -9.30 4.64
CA PHE A 57 -1.69 -10.38 3.87
C PHE A 57 -0.86 -11.32 4.76
N ASP A 58 -0.29 -10.84 5.87
CA ASP A 58 0.62 -11.62 6.74
C ASP A 58 -0.14 -12.38 7.84
N LEU A 59 -1.47 -12.24 7.94
CA LEU A 59 -2.26 -12.92 8.97
C LEU A 59 -2.24 -14.45 8.80
N GLY A 60 -2.09 -15.15 9.92
CA GLY A 60 -2.12 -16.61 10.00
C GLY A 60 -0.77 -17.21 10.40
N VAL A 61 -0.55 -18.47 10.00
CA VAL A 61 0.66 -19.22 10.30
C VAL A 61 1.45 -19.44 9.01
N TRP A 62 2.76 -19.23 9.06
CA TRP A 62 3.65 -19.29 7.91
C TRP A 62 4.91 -20.08 8.24
N ARG A 63 5.41 -20.83 7.26
CA ARG A 63 6.80 -21.28 7.25
C ARG A 63 7.68 -20.11 6.82
N THR A 64 8.82 -19.94 7.48
CA THR A 64 9.82 -18.94 7.12
C THR A 64 11.17 -19.59 6.85
N ASP A 65 11.79 -19.24 5.73
CA ASP A 65 13.16 -19.59 5.35
C ASP A 65 13.99 -18.31 5.39
N ILE A 66 14.91 -18.22 6.36
CA ILE A 66 15.65 -17.01 6.71
C ILE A 66 17.12 -17.13 6.30
N VAL A 67 17.67 -16.09 5.70
CA VAL A 67 19.11 -15.88 5.55
C VAL A 67 19.50 -14.59 6.26
N ARG A 68 20.46 -14.66 7.17
CA ARG A 68 20.92 -13.52 7.97
C ARG A 68 22.44 -13.38 7.92
N ARG A 69 22.95 -12.17 7.74
CA ARG A 69 24.39 -11.87 7.83
C ARG A 69 24.89 -12.03 9.27
N VAL A 70 26.05 -12.67 9.44
CA VAL A 70 26.63 -12.89 10.77
C VAL A 70 27.28 -11.61 11.31
N HIS A 71 27.92 -10.86 10.42
CA HIS A 71 28.67 -9.64 10.75
C HIS A 71 28.24 -8.46 9.85
N PRO A 72 27.08 -7.83 10.14
CA PRO A 72 26.59 -6.66 9.41
C PRO A 72 27.63 -5.54 9.32
N LEU A 73 27.75 -4.91 8.15
CA LEU A 73 28.58 -3.72 7.90
C LEU A 73 30.08 -3.90 8.17
N SER A 74 30.55 -5.15 8.19
CA SER A 74 31.97 -5.50 8.39
C SER A 74 32.72 -5.77 7.07
N GLY A 75 31.99 -5.87 5.95
CA GLY A 75 32.50 -6.38 4.67
C GLY A 75 32.53 -7.91 4.55
N SER A 76 32.19 -8.65 5.62
CA SER A 76 32.06 -10.11 5.57
C SER A 76 30.77 -10.53 4.87
N ASN A 77 30.86 -11.55 4.02
CA ASN A 77 29.72 -12.21 3.36
C ASN A 77 29.26 -13.48 4.08
N GLU A 78 29.70 -13.69 5.32
CA GLU A 78 29.25 -14.83 6.12
C GLU A 78 27.76 -14.68 6.47
N THR A 79 26.99 -15.71 6.15
CA THR A 79 25.57 -15.80 6.46
C THR A 79 25.28 -17.03 7.31
N MET A 80 24.16 -16.98 8.03
CA MET A 80 23.54 -18.13 8.66
C MET A 80 22.12 -18.31 8.14
N HIS A 81 21.68 -19.56 8.10
CA HIS A 81 20.36 -19.94 7.65
C HIS A 81 19.52 -20.35 8.87
N LEU A 82 18.26 -19.92 8.91
CA LEU A 82 17.30 -20.37 9.91
C LEU A 82 16.01 -20.78 9.21
N THR A 83 15.31 -21.77 9.75
CA THR A 83 14.00 -22.18 9.26
C THR A 83 13.04 -22.26 10.43
N GLY A 84 11.80 -21.83 10.25
CA GLY A 84 10.88 -21.75 11.36
C GLY A 84 9.44 -21.51 10.98
N THR A 85 8.66 -21.12 11.99
CA THR A 85 7.27 -20.73 11.88
C THR A 85 7.09 -19.29 12.34
N VAL A 86 6.25 -18.56 11.62
CA VAL A 86 5.76 -17.24 11.97
C VAL A 86 4.27 -17.33 12.22
N THR A 87 3.79 -16.82 13.36
CA THR A 87 2.37 -16.75 13.69
C THR A 87 1.97 -15.29 13.86
N VAL A 88 1.04 -14.81 13.05
CA VAL A 88 0.58 -13.42 13.08
C VAL A 88 -0.89 -13.37 13.43
N ARG A 89 -1.22 -12.56 14.44
CA ARG A 89 -2.60 -12.30 14.88
C ARG A 89 -2.93 -10.83 14.87
N LYS A 90 -4.15 -10.51 14.44
CA LYS A 90 -4.68 -9.15 14.46
C LYS A 90 -5.10 -8.70 15.86
N ILE A 91 -5.03 -7.40 16.09
CA ILE A 91 -5.52 -6.66 17.25
C ILE A 91 -6.37 -5.49 16.74
N TRP A 92 -7.40 -5.11 17.49
CA TRP A 92 -8.33 -3.99 17.17
C TRP A 92 -8.88 -4.02 15.75
N ASP A 93 -9.25 -5.23 15.32
CA ASP A 93 -9.67 -5.54 13.96
C ASP A 93 -8.68 -5.00 12.91
N GLY A 94 -7.45 -5.52 12.97
CA GLY A 94 -6.44 -5.30 11.93
C GLY A 94 -5.65 -4.00 12.05
N ARG A 95 -6.08 -3.03 12.88
CA ARG A 95 -5.34 -1.77 13.11
C ARG A 95 -4.05 -1.93 13.93
N ALA A 96 -3.82 -3.13 14.45
CA ALA A 96 -2.57 -3.55 15.05
C ALA A 96 -2.39 -5.06 14.80
N GLN A 97 -1.15 -5.53 14.84
CA GLN A 97 -0.82 -6.94 14.72
C GLN A 97 0.33 -7.31 15.66
N VAL A 98 0.35 -8.57 16.08
CA VAL A 98 1.51 -9.18 16.76
C VAL A 98 1.93 -10.39 15.95
N GLU A 99 3.21 -10.42 15.62
CA GLU A 99 3.92 -11.52 15.00
C GLU A 99 4.79 -12.20 16.05
N GLU A 100 4.73 -13.53 16.13
CA GLU A 100 5.67 -14.37 16.86
C GLU A 100 6.46 -15.22 15.87
N ILE A 101 7.78 -15.28 16.04
CA ILE A 101 8.68 -16.06 15.20
C ILE A 101 9.41 -17.08 16.07
N VAL A 102 9.39 -18.33 15.64
CA VAL A 102 10.18 -19.42 16.23
C VAL A 102 10.94 -20.10 15.11
N ALA A 103 12.26 -19.99 15.11
CA ALA A 103 13.12 -20.60 14.10
C ALA A 103 14.33 -21.30 14.71
N ASP A 104 14.85 -22.30 14.02
CA ASP A 104 16.05 -23.01 14.39
C ASP A 104 17.16 -22.74 13.37
N GLY A 105 18.40 -22.61 13.85
CA GLY A 105 19.58 -22.43 13.01
C GLY A 105 20.86 -22.95 13.66
N PRO A 106 22.04 -22.67 13.05
CA PRO A 106 23.33 -23.17 13.54
C PRO A 106 23.68 -22.76 14.98
N LYS A 107 23.08 -21.68 15.48
CA LYS A 107 23.28 -21.18 16.86
C LYS A 107 22.18 -21.64 17.84
N GLY A 108 21.35 -22.60 17.43
CA GLY A 108 20.21 -23.10 18.19
C GLY A 108 18.91 -22.37 17.85
N ARG A 109 17.97 -22.45 18.79
CA ARG A 109 16.64 -21.87 18.68
C ARG A 109 16.69 -20.34 18.81
N TRP A 110 15.95 -19.66 17.94
CA TRP A 110 15.79 -18.21 17.88
C TRP A 110 14.31 -17.86 17.96
N GLU A 111 13.97 -16.94 18.85
CA GLU A 111 12.59 -16.50 19.07
C GLU A 111 12.50 -14.97 19.00
N GLY A 112 11.61 -14.50 18.14
CA GLY A 112 11.38 -13.10 17.85
C GLY A 112 9.91 -12.73 17.99
N MET A 113 9.65 -11.45 18.20
CA MET A 113 8.31 -10.88 18.21
C MET A 113 8.34 -9.52 17.52
N THR A 114 7.31 -9.25 16.72
CA THR A 114 7.10 -7.92 16.11
C THR A 114 5.71 -7.41 16.49
N VAL A 115 5.65 -6.16 16.93
CA VAL A 115 4.38 -5.42 17.11
C VAL A 115 4.24 -4.44 15.96
N PHE A 116 3.11 -4.50 15.26
CA PHE A 116 2.73 -3.55 14.21
C PHE A 116 1.57 -2.67 14.71
N LEU A 117 1.67 -1.36 14.51
CA LEU A 117 0.62 -0.40 14.85
C LEU A 117 0.36 0.53 13.67
N TYR A 118 -0.92 0.78 13.37
CA TYR A 118 -1.32 1.75 12.38
C TYR A 118 -1.66 3.10 13.01
N ASP A 119 -1.04 4.17 12.53
CA ASP A 119 -1.39 5.55 12.87
C ASP A 119 -2.39 6.10 11.82
N PRO A 120 -3.67 6.33 12.19
CA PRO A 120 -4.66 6.87 11.28
C PRO A 120 -4.43 8.35 10.91
N GLN A 121 -3.68 9.12 11.72
CA GLN A 121 -3.40 10.53 11.42
C GLN A 121 -2.31 10.64 10.35
N GLY A 122 -1.17 9.96 10.57
CA GLY A 122 -0.07 9.88 9.61
C GLY A 122 -0.33 8.95 8.43
N ARG A 123 -1.34 8.07 8.53
CA ARG A 123 -1.62 6.98 7.58
C ARG A 123 -0.40 6.10 7.33
N GLN A 124 0.27 5.76 8.42
CA GLN A 124 1.53 5.02 8.44
C GLN A 124 1.45 3.83 9.38
N TRP A 125 2.32 2.87 9.13
CA TRP A 125 2.57 1.75 10.01
C TRP A 125 3.90 1.95 10.74
N SER A 126 3.91 1.61 12.02
CA SER A 126 5.12 1.40 12.79
C SER A 126 5.29 -0.07 13.12
N MET A 127 6.53 -0.58 13.07
CA MET A 127 6.90 -1.88 13.61
C MET A 127 7.91 -1.73 14.75
N ASN A 128 7.81 -2.59 15.76
CA ASN A 128 8.75 -2.70 16.86
C ASN A 128 9.14 -4.18 17.03
N PHE A 129 10.42 -4.48 16.86
CA PHE A 129 10.94 -5.84 17.02
C PHE A 129 11.47 -6.08 18.44
N ALA A 130 11.39 -7.32 18.92
CA ALA A 130 12.06 -7.81 20.12
C ALA A 130 12.53 -9.26 19.88
N ASN A 131 13.64 -9.65 20.51
CA ASN A 131 14.08 -11.04 20.55
C ASN A 131 14.16 -11.53 22.01
N SER A 132 13.86 -12.81 22.23
CA SER A 132 13.76 -13.39 23.57
C SER A 132 15.09 -13.38 24.34
N ALA A 133 16.22 -13.49 23.63
CA ALA A 133 17.55 -13.48 24.24
C ALA A 133 17.97 -12.12 24.82
N VAL A 134 17.43 -11.01 24.29
CA VAL A 134 17.71 -9.66 24.75
C VAL A 134 16.61 -9.11 25.66
N GLY A 135 15.35 -9.46 25.39
CA GLY A 135 14.20 -9.04 26.22
C GLY A 135 13.92 -7.53 26.19
N LYS A 136 14.24 -6.85 25.08
CA LYS A 136 14.00 -5.42 24.87
C LYS A 136 13.31 -5.16 23.54
N ILE A 137 12.44 -4.15 23.52
CA ILE A 137 11.83 -3.64 22.30
C ILE A 137 12.82 -2.67 21.62
N ALA A 138 13.12 -2.92 20.35
CA ALA A 138 13.92 -2.06 19.50
C ALA A 138 13.16 -0.76 19.14
N PRO A 139 13.88 0.32 18.77
CA PRO A 139 13.27 1.53 18.24
C PRO A 139 12.30 1.23 17.08
N PRO A 140 11.23 2.02 16.91
CA PRO A 140 10.26 1.77 15.85
C PRO A 140 10.87 2.03 14.47
N MET A 141 10.50 1.21 13.49
CA MET A 141 10.61 1.59 12.08
C MET A 141 9.24 2.03 11.59
N ILE A 142 9.17 3.11 10.81
CA ILE A 142 7.94 3.77 10.40
C ILE A 142 7.89 3.89 8.88
N GLY A 143 6.72 3.70 8.29
CA GLY A 143 6.55 3.82 6.85
C GLY A 143 5.16 3.44 6.37
N SER A 144 5.05 3.11 5.08
CA SER A 144 3.76 2.83 4.45
C SER A 144 3.92 1.93 3.22
N PHE A 145 2.79 1.48 2.70
CA PHE A 145 2.73 0.80 1.41
C PHE A 145 2.79 1.82 0.29
N GLN A 146 3.70 1.60 -0.65
CA GLN A 146 3.87 2.42 -1.86
C GLN A 146 4.27 1.51 -3.02
N ASN A 147 3.59 1.64 -4.16
CA ASN A 147 3.94 0.94 -5.41
C ASN A 147 4.05 -0.59 -5.26
N GLY A 148 3.13 -1.22 -4.51
CA GLY A 148 3.09 -2.68 -4.33
C GLY A 148 4.18 -3.23 -3.42
N ARG A 149 4.83 -2.38 -2.61
CA ARG A 149 5.78 -2.77 -1.55
C ARG A 149 5.48 -1.99 -0.27
N CYS A 150 5.80 -2.57 0.88
CA CYS A 150 5.83 -1.83 2.14
C CYS A 150 7.26 -1.49 2.48
N VAL A 151 7.56 -0.24 2.82
CA VAL A 151 8.91 0.16 3.23
C VAL A 151 8.81 0.92 4.55
N LEU A 152 9.43 0.38 5.59
CA LEU A 152 9.56 1.00 6.91
C LEU A 152 11.03 1.34 7.16
N ILE A 153 11.28 2.55 7.66
CA ILE A 153 12.63 3.03 7.97
C ILE A 153 12.72 3.36 9.45
N GLY A 154 13.84 3.02 10.07
CA GLY A 154 14.17 3.43 11.43
C GLY A 154 15.67 3.40 11.66
N THR A 155 16.05 3.28 12.93
CA THR A 155 17.45 3.23 13.36
C THR A 155 17.70 2.05 14.27
N ASP A 156 18.90 1.50 14.21
CA ASP A 156 19.40 0.51 15.16
C ASP A 156 20.86 0.82 15.53
N THR A 157 21.47 0.00 16.39
CA THR A 157 22.86 0.11 16.82
C THR A 157 23.65 -1.13 16.41
N VAL A 158 24.69 -0.93 15.61
CA VAL A 158 25.66 -1.97 15.22
C VAL A 158 27.04 -1.55 15.73
N ASP A 159 27.65 -2.40 16.55
CA ASP A 159 28.96 -2.13 17.19
C ASP A 159 29.06 -0.75 17.86
N GLY A 160 28.00 -0.36 18.57
CA GLY A 160 27.91 0.92 19.28
C GLY A 160 27.66 2.14 18.38
N ARG A 161 27.45 1.96 17.07
CA ARG A 161 27.16 3.04 16.12
C ARG A 161 25.71 2.98 15.67
N THR A 162 25.05 4.13 15.62
CA THR A 162 23.71 4.24 15.03
C THR A 162 23.78 4.03 13.52
N VAL A 163 22.90 3.19 13.01
CA VAL A 163 22.74 2.89 11.58
C VAL A 163 21.28 3.11 11.17
N LEU A 164 21.04 3.38 9.89
CA LEU A 164 19.68 3.31 9.34
C LEU A 164 19.32 1.86 9.03
N VAL A 165 18.07 1.51 9.30
CA VAL A 165 17.50 0.21 8.96
C VAL A 165 16.31 0.42 8.04
N ARG A 166 16.23 -0.41 7.00
CA ARG A 166 15.10 -0.46 6.07
C ARG A 166 14.52 -1.86 6.04
N ALA A 167 13.29 -1.98 6.50
CA ALA A 167 12.45 -3.16 6.38
C ALA A 167 11.57 -3.05 5.13
N VAL A 168 11.54 -4.11 4.32
CA VAL A 168 10.77 -4.15 3.08
C VAL A 168 9.96 -5.42 2.97
N TRP A 169 8.66 -5.28 2.68
CA TRP A 169 7.81 -6.39 2.25
C TRP A 169 7.52 -6.28 0.76
N SER A 170 7.69 -7.39 0.05
CA SER A 170 7.52 -7.46 -1.40
C SER A 170 7.16 -8.88 -1.86
N GLU A 171 7.02 -9.04 -3.19
CA GLU A 171 6.77 -10.33 -3.84
C GLU A 171 5.51 -11.03 -3.31
N PHE A 172 4.45 -10.24 -3.13
CA PHE A 172 3.18 -10.73 -2.61
C PHE A 172 2.51 -11.70 -3.59
N ALA A 173 2.18 -12.88 -3.10
CA ALA A 173 1.31 -13.87 -3.72
C ALA A 173 0.29 -14.36 -2.68
N PRO A 174 -0.78 -15.09 -3.08
CA PRO A 174 -1.82 -15.52 -2.14
C PRO A 174 -1.31 -16.32 -0.93
N THR A 175 -0.19 -17.03 -1.10
CA THR A 175 0.40 -17.91 -0.08
C THR A 175 1.89 -17.65 0.14
N SER A 176 2.46 -16.55 -0.35
CA SER A 176 3.85 -16.21 -0.10
C SER A 176 4.13 -14.71 -0.15
N HIS A 177 5.19 -14.28 0.54
CA HIS A 177 5.79 -12.95 0.39
C HIS A 177 7.25 -13.00 0.89
N VAL A 178 7.98 -11.92 0.65
CA VAL A 178 9.36 -11.75 1.08
C VAL A 178 9.46 -10.57 2.03
N TYR A 179 10.16 -10.76 3.15
CA TYR A 179 10.65 -9.72 4.02
C TYR A 179 12.16 -9.55 3.83
N GLU A 180 12.63 -8.31 3.71
CA GLU A 180 14.05 -7.97 3.65
C GLU A 180 14.37 -6.84 4.63
N GLU A 181 15.49 -6.98 5.34
CA GLU A 181 16.07 -5.92 6.17
C GLU A 181 17.46 -5.55 5.65
N SER A 182 17.68 -4.26 5.41
CA SER A 182 18.95 -3.69 4.96
C SER A 182 19.45 -2.64 5.93
N TYR A 183 20.77 -2.58 6.14
CA TYR A 183 21.41 -1.55 6.96
C TYR A 183 22.22 -0.56 6.13
N SER A 184 22.31 0.67 6.62
CA SER A 184 23.14 1.72 6.06
C SER A 184 23.92 2.46 7.14
N ALA A 185 25.23 2.56 6.97
CA ALA A 185 26.13 3.31 7.84
C ALA A 185 26.45 4.73 7.33
N ASP A 186 25.97 5.10 6.14
CA ASP A 186 26.31 6.35 5.44
C ASP A 186 25.10 7.28 5.22
N GLY A 187 24.08 7.13 6.06
CA GLY A 187 22.86 7.95 5.98
C GLY A 187 21.93 7.57 4.83
N GLY A 188 22.00 6.32 4.34
CA GLY A 188 21.10 5.79 3.33
C GLY A 188 21.60 5.92 1.90
N GLN A 189 22.87 6.29 1.70
CA GLN A 189 23.48 6.36 0.36
C GLN A 189 23.75 4.96 -0.18
N THR A 190 24.24 4.06 0.66
CA THR A 190 24.40 2.63 0.35
C THR A 190 23.64 1.77 1.35
N TRP A 191 23.22 0.58 0.91
CA TRP A 191 22.43 -0.36 1.71
C TRP A 191 22.99 -1.77 1.57
N GLU A 192 23.25 -2.43 2.69
CA GLU A 192 23.66 -3.83 2.76
C GLU A 192 22.49 -4.68 3.25
N VAL A 193 22.09 -5.68 2.45
CA VAL A 193 21.10 -6.67 2.89
C VAL A 193 21.68 -7.50 4.03
N ASN A 194 20.97 -7.51 5.16
CA ASN A 194 21.37 -8.18 6.39
C ASN A 194 20.45 -9.32 6.78
N PHE A 195 19.19 -9.29 6.33
CA PHE A 195 18.22 -10.33 6.62
C PHE A 195 17.25 -10.46 5.45
N THR A 196 16.98 -11.69 5.02
CA THR A 196 15.85 -12.00 4.15
C THR A 196 15.06 -13.15 4.75
N ALA A 197 13.74 -13.09 4.63
CA ALA A 197 12.82 -14.16 4.99
C ALA A 197 11.84 -14.39 3.85
N HIS A 198 11.86 -15.60 3.29
CA HIS A 198 10.83 -16.07 2.39
C HIS A 198 9.75 -16.76 3.22
N LYS A 199 8.53 -16.21 3.21
CA LYS A 199 7.41 -16.78 3.95
C LYS A 199 6.47 -17.52 3.01
N THR A 200 6.04 -18.71 3.41
CA THR A 200 5.00 -19.50 2.73
C THR A 200 3.91 -19.86 3.72
N LYS A 201 2.64 -19.63 3.38
CA LYS A 201 1.51 -19.86 4.27
C LYS A 201 1.35 -21.35 4.59
N LEU A 202 1.12 -21.67 5.86
CA LEU A 202 0.72 -23.00 6.30
C LEU A 202 -0.81 -23.07 6.27
N GLN A 203 -1.34 -24.20 5.76
CA GLN A 203 -2.77 -24.43 5.57
C GLN A 203 -3.56 -24.35 6.88
#